data_AF-A0A920CBY2-F1
#
_entry.id   AF-A0A920CBY2-F1
#
_cell.length_a   1.000
_cell.length_b   1.000
_cell.length_c   1.000
_cell.angle_alpha   90.00
_cell.angle_beta   90.00
_cell.angle_gamma   90.00
#
_symmetry.space_group_name_H-M   'P 1'
#
loop_
_entity.id
_entity.type
_entity.pdbx_description
1 polymer ?
#
loop_
_entity_poly.entity_id
_entity_poly.type
_entity_poly.pdbx_seq_one_letter_code
_entity_poly.pdbx_strand_id
1 'polypeptide(L)'
;MATQGLVLQNPNHGFSVKTASEVELNSIIESRSINEAAALRLSIAHGDLTWESNVIALHHKLSQTPEYEQVNPKLIVHEEWSETHRQFHYELIAACPNPVLLDICRRLWDWSEFYRHYSPPQQSIRDGRAEHKALADAVVSRDSDRAAELFRAHIQLTADILFDNQ
;
A
#
# COMPACT_ATOMS: atom_id res chain seq x y z
N MET A 1 16.90 10.68 0.70
CA MET A 1 16.56 12.03 0.16
C MET A 1 15.10 12.04 -0.32
N ALA A 2 14.12 11.88 0.58
CA ALA A 2 12.70 11.64 0.20
C ALA A 2 11.68 12.56 0.91
N THR A 3 12.08 13.76 1.33
CA THR A 3 11.22 14.70 2.07
C THR A 3 11.04 16.07 1.42
N GLN A 4 11.66 16.33 0.26
CA GLN A 4 11.69 17.66 -0.37
C GLN A 4 10.33 18.19 -0.90
N GLY A 5 9.23 17.43 -0.78
CA GLY A 5 7.88 17.90 -1.13
C GLY A 5 6.84 17.86 -0.01
N LEU A 6 7.13 17.18 1.12
CA LEU A 6 6.16 16.94 2.21
C LEU A 6 6.42 17.80 3.45
N VAL A 7 7.62 18.39 3.57
CA VAL A 7 8.00 19.27 4.68
C VAL A 7 8.27 20.67 4.12
N LEU A 8 7.34 21.60 4.34
CA LEU A 8 7.65 23.02 4.20
C LEU A 8 8.48 23.44 5.42
N GLN A 9 9.74 23.83 5.20
CA GLN A 9 10.51 24.53 6.22
C GLN A 9 9.87 25.91 6.43
N ASN A 10 9.21 26.12 7.58
CA ASN A 10 8.83 27.45 8.03
C ASN A 10 10.02 28.05 8.81
N PRO A 11 10.71 29.10 8.31
CA PRO A 11 11.96 29.57 8.90
C PRO A 11 11.87 30.07 10.34
N ASN A 12 10.66 30.31 10.88
CA ASN A 12 10.46 30.90 12.20
C ASN A 12 9.55 30.09 13.16
N HIS A 13 9.09 28.89 12.80
CA HIS A 13 8.11 28.14 13.61
C HIS A 13 8.32 26.60 13.55
N GLY A 14 9.54 26.11 13.82
CA GLY A 14 9.78 24.66 13.95
C GLY A 14 9.33 23.81 12.75
N PHE A 15 9.32 22.49 12.92
CA PHE A 15 8.77 21.55 11.95
C PHE A 15 7.28 21.36 12.26
N SER A 16 6.39 21.91 11.42
CA SER A 16 4.97 21.55 11.44
C SER A 16 4.74 20.50 10.36
N VAL A 17 4.34 19.28 10.74
CA VAL A 17 3.80 18.30 9.79
C VAL A 17 2.59 18.95 9.13
N LYS A 18 2.58 19.09 7.80
CA LYS A 18 1.35 19.42 7.08
C LYS A 18 0.33 18.37 7.47
N THR A 19 -0.72 18.74 8.19
CA THR A 19 -1.97 17.99 8.04
C THR A 19 -2.26 17.99 6.54
N ALA A 20 -2.30 16.80 5.92
CA ALA A 20 -2.80 16.73 4.55
C ALA A 20 -4.14 17.44 4.56
N SER A 21 -4.38 18.33 3.61
CA SER A 21 -5.78 18.61 3.28
C SER A 21 -6.39 17.27 2.85
N GLU A 22 -7.60 16.98 3.27
CA GLU A 22 -8.34 15.78 2.85
C GLU A 22 -8.30 15.59 1.32
N VAL A 23 -8.32 16.70 0.59
CA VAL A 23 -8.15 16.79 -0.87
C VAL A 23 -6.82 16.21 -1.37
N GLU A 24 -5.72 16.47 -0.67
CA GLU A 24 -4.38 15.98 -1.03
C GLU A 24 -4.27 14.47 -0.80
N LEU A 25 -4.75 13.96 0.33
CA LEU A 25 -4.79 12.52 0.59
C LEU A 25 -5.69 11.80 -0.41
N ASN A 26 -6.87 12.34 -0.72
CA ASN A 26 -7.78 11.79 -1.74
C ASN A 26 -7.10 11.73 -3.12
N SER A 27 -6.39 12.79 -3.50
CA SER A 27 -5.65 12.83 -4.77
C SER A 27 -4.53 11.78 -4.83
N ILE A 28 -3.85 11.53 -3.71
CA ILE A 28 -2.82 10.48 -3.61
C ILE A 28 -3.47 9.10 -3.76
N ILE A 29 -4.57 8.84 -3.06
CA ILE A 29 -5.28 7.56 -3.08
C ILE A 29 -5.87 7.25 -4.46
N GLU A 30 -6.45 8.25 -5.12
CA GLU A 30 -6.90 8.15 -6.51
C GLU A 30 -5.72 7.83 -7.44
N SER A 31 -4.61 8.58 -7.29
CA SER A 31 -3.40 8.36 -8.09
C SER A 31 -2.83 6.97 -7.87
N ARG A 32 -2.79 6.46 -6.62
CA ARG A 32 -2.36 5.08 -6.32
C ARG A 32 -3.27 4.08 -7.01
N SER A 33 -4.59 4.23 -6.88
CA SER A 33 -5.59 3.35 -7.48
C SER A 33 -5.47 3.27 -9.01
N ILE A 34 -5.14 4.36 -9.68
CA ILE A 34 -4.92 4.38 -11.13
C ILE A 34 -3.59 3.71 -11.48
N ASN A 35 -2.49 4.18 -10.88
CA ASN A 35 -1.14 3.80 -11.29
C ASN A 35 -0.79 2.36 -10.86
N GLU A 36 -1.09 1.96 -9.63
CA GLU A 36 -0.77 0.61 -9.12
C GLU A 36 -1.61 -0.46 -9.80
N ALA A 37 -2.87 -0.17 -10.14
CA ALA A 37 -3.70 -1.10 -10.89
C ALA A 37 -3.21 -1.26 -12.35
N ALA A 38 -2.74 -0.19 -12.98
CA ALA A 38 -2.11 -0.27 -14.30
C ALA A 38 -0.79 -1.06 -14.24
N ALA A 39 0.04 -0.81 -13.22
CA ALA A 39 1.28 -1.52 -13.00
C ALA A 39 1.04 -3.02 -12.73
N LEU A 40 0.04 -3.38 -11.93
CA LEU A 40 -0.34 -4.75 -11.65
C LEU A 40 -0.75 -5.51 -12.92
N ARG A 41 -1.55 -4.90 -13.79
CA ARG A 41 -1.93 -5.51 -15.09
C ARG A 41 -0.72 -5.79 -15.95
N LEU A 42 0.23 -4.86 -16.00
CA LEU A 42 1.49 -5.06 -16.73
C LEU A 42 2.33 -6.17 -16.10
N SER A 43 2.43 -6.23 -14.78
CA SER A 43 3.11 -7.33 -14.09
C SER A 43 2.49 -8.68 -14.40
N ILE A 44 1.17 -8.79 -14.39
CA ILE A 44 0.48 -10.05 -14.72
C ILE A 44 0.76 -10.46 -16.17
N ALA A 45 0.80 -9.50 -17.09
CA ALA A 45 1.08 -9.75 -18.51
C ALA A 45 2.55 -10.13 -18.80
N HIS A 46 3.50 -9.62 -18.02
CA HIS A 46 4.95 -9.75 -18.30
C HIS A 46 5.71 -10.62 -17.30
N GLY A 47 5.13 -10.93 -16.14
CA GLY A 47 5.79 -11.65 -15.06
C GLY A 47 5.98 -13.13 -15.37
N ASP A 48 7.17 -13.62 -15.05
CA ASP A 48 7.53 -15.03 -15.20
C ASP A 48 7.07 -15.86 -13.99
N LEU A 49 7.45 -17.15 -13.97
CA LEU A 49 7.16 -18.04 -12.85
C LEU A 49 7.94 -17.68 -11.58
N THR A 50 9.09 -17.01 -11.71
CA THR A 50 9.90 -16.56 -10.56
C THR A 50 9.13 -15.48 -9.79
N TRP A 51 8.66 -14.46 -10.50
CA TRP A 51 7.81 -13.41 -9.97
C TRP A 51 6.52 -13.96 -9.34
N GLU A 52 5.81 -14.85 -10.03
CA GLU A 52 4.59 -15.46 -9.50
C GLU A 52 4.87 -16.24 -8.20
N SER A 53 5.98 -16.98 -8.15
CA SER A 53 6.40 -17.72 -6.95
C SER A 53 6.71 -16.78 -5.79
N ASN A 54 7.33 -15.63 -6.06
CA ASN A 54 7.59 -14.61 -5.03
C ASN A 54 6.30 -14.01 -4.48
N VAL A 55 5.30 -13.72 -5.34
CA VAL A 55 3.98 -13.25 -4.91
C VAL A 55 3.35 -14.25 -3.94
N ILE A 56 3.38 -15.54 -4.27
CA ILE A 56 2.86 -16.62 -3.41
C ILE A 56 3.61 -16.66 -2.07
N ALA A 57 4.94 -16.62 -2.11
CA ALA A 57 5.78 -16.68 -0.92
C ALA A 57 5.55 -15.50 0.02
N LEU A 58 5.49 -14.27 -0.53
CA LEU A 58 5.25 -13.06 0.25
C LEU A 58 3.82 -13.02 0.82
N HIS A 59 2.82 -13.43 0.05
CA HIS A 59 1.46 -13.58 0.57
C HIS A 59 1.42 -14.59 1.72
N HIS A 60 2.07 -15.75 1.57
CA HIS A 60 2.12 -16.76 2.62
C HIS A 60 2.78 -16.18 3.88
N LYS A 61 3.94 -15.55 3.76
CA LYS A 61 4.64 -14.90 4.87
C LYS A 61 3.75 -13.86 5.55
N LEU A 62 3.13 -12.95 4.77
CA LEU A 62 2.22 -11.93 5.27
C LEU A 62 1.06 -12.53 6.07
N SER A 63 0.49 -13.64 5.58
CA SER A 63 -0.56 -14.37 6.28
C SER A 63 -0.08 -15.03 7.58
N GLN A 64 1.20 -15.38 7.72
CA GLN A 64 1.69 -16.00 8.96
C GLN A 64 2.19 -14.95 9.97
N THR A 65 2.45 -13.72 9.53
CA THR A 65 2.89 -12.64 10.41
C THR A 65 1.69 -12.00 11.14
N PRO A 66 1.72 -11.85 12.47
CA PRO A 66 0.70 -11.10 13.20
C PRO A 66 0.68 -9.62 12.79
N GLU A 67 -0.49 -9.07 12.51
CA GLU A 67 -0.64 -7.66 12.09
C GLU A 67 -0.35 -6.67 13.22
N TYR A 68 -0.69 -7.02 14.45
CA TYR A 68 -0.52 -6.17 15.62
C TYR A 68 0.36 -6.82 16.69
N GLU A 69 1.01 -6.00 17.50
CA GLU A 69 1.75 -6.47 18.68
C GLU A 69 0.83 -7.14 19.72
N GLN A 70 1.39 -8.09 20.47
CA GLN A 70 0.69 -8.81 21.53
C GLN A 70 0.35 -7.93 22.74
N VAL A 71 1.17 -6.91 23.01
CA VAL A 71 1.07 -6.07 24.22
C VAL A 71 -0.03 -5.01 24.10
N ASN A 72 -0.47 -4.68 22.89
CA ASN A 72 -1.63 -3.82 22.61
C ASN A 72 -2.28 -4.22 21.26
N PRO A 73 -3.04 -5.34 21.23
CA PRO A 73 -3.64 -5.81 20.01
C PRO A 73 -4.57 -4.73 19.46
N LYS A 74 -4.36 -4.34 18.19
CA LYS A 74 -5.08 -3.31 17.41
C LYS A 74 -4.62 -1.84 17.55
N LEU A 75 -3.57 -1.54 18.32
CA LEU A 75 -3.03 -0.16 18.43
C LEU A 75 -1.64 0.00 17.83
N ILE A 76 -0.81 -1.04 17.91
CA ILE A 76 0.56 -1.02 17.42
C ILE A 76 0.70 -2.07 16.34
N VAL A 77 0.97 -1.62 15.11
CA VAL A 77 1.24 -2.51 13.97
C VAL A 77 2.61 -3.16 14.18
N HIS A 78 2.67 -4.47 13.97
CA HIS A 78 3.92 -5.21 14.09
C HIS A 78 4.90 -4.81 12.97
N GLU A 79 6.16 -4.51 13.30
CA GLU A 79 7.15 -4.03 12.33
C GLU A 79 7.39 -5.04 11.20
N GLU A 80 7.53 -6.32 11.54
CA GLU A 80 7.71 -7.38 10.53
C GLU A 80 6.51 -7.51 9.59
N TRP A 81 5.30 -7.27 10.10
CA TRP A 81 4.10 -7.30 9.27
C TRP A 81 4.11 -6.12 8.31
N SER A 82 4.45 -4.92 8.80
CA SER A 82 4.54 -3.71 7.98
C SER A 82 5.58 -3.86 6.86
N GLU A 83 6.73 -4.44 7.16
CA GLU A 83 7.77 -4.76 6.20
C GLU A 83 7.28 -5.77 5.15
N THR A 84 6.69 -6.88 5.59
CA THR A 84 6.21 -7.93 4.70
C THR A 84 5.04 -7.46 3.84
N HIS A 85 4.16 -6.62 4.39
CA HIS A 85 3.05 -5.98 3.68
C HIS A 85 3.58 -5.10 2.53
N ARG A 86 4.57 -4.25 2.81
CA ARG A 86 5.21 -3.41 1.79
C ARG A 86 5.89 -4.26 0.71
N GLN A 87 6.60 -5.32 1.09
CA GLN A 87 7.24 -6.24 0.14
C GLN A 87 6.20 -6.93 -0.75
N PHE A 88 5.08 -7.40 -0.18
CA PHE A 88 3.99 -8.01 -0.93
C PHE A 88 3.40 -7.02 -1.95
N HIS A 89 3.07 -5.80 -1.53
CA HIS A 89 2.56 -4.76 -2.44
C HIS A 89 3.52 -4.41 -3.57
N TYR A 90 4.81 -4.32 -3.27
CA TYR A 90 5.83 -4.08 -4.29
C TYR A 90 5.94 -5.24 -5.27
N GLU A 91 5.97 -6.48 -4.77
CA GLU A 91 6.09 -7.66 -5.63
C GLU A 91 4.93 -7.77 -6.61
N LEU A 92 3.70 -7.46 -6.20
CA LEU A 92 2.52 -7.42 -7.09
C LEU A 92 2.77 -6.58 -8.37
N ILE A 93 3.53 -5.50 -8.26
CA ILE A 93 3.83 -4.60 -9.38
C ILE A 93 5.25 -4.81 -9.97
N ALA A 94 6.08 -5.66 -9.39
CA ALA A 94 7.52 -5.74 -9.71
C ALA A 94 7.84 -6.22 -11.13
N ALA A 95 6.96 -7.01 -11.76
CA ALA A 95 7.13 -7.45 -13.14
C ALA A 95 6.68 -6.42 -14.20
N CYS A 96 6.21 -5.24 -13.79
CA CYS A 96 5.88 -4.16 -14.70
C CYS A 96 7.13 -3.70 -15.47
N PRO A 97 7.15 -3.75 -16.82
CA PRO A 97 8.32 -3.39 -17.61
C PRO A 97 8.54 -1.88 -17.73
N ASN A 98 7.67 -1.06 -17.13
CA ASN A 98 7.74 0.40 -17.19
C ASN A 98 8.38 0.96 -15.91
N PRO A 99 9.69 1.29 -15.93
CA PRO A 99 10.39 1.77 -14.73
C PRO A 99 9.90 3.16 -14.26
N VAL A 100 9.36 3.98 -15.17
CA VAL A 100 8.79 5.28 -14.80
C VAL A 100 7.50 5.11 -14.01
N LEU A 101 6.63 4.19 -14.44
CA LEU A 101 5.40 3.87 -13.72
C LEU A 101 5.71 3.27 -12.33
N LEU A 102 6.73 2.42 -12.23
CA LEU A 102 7.19 1.88 -10.94
C LEU A 102 7.68 2.98 -9.99
N ASP A 103 8.46 3.95 -10.49
CA ASP A 103 8.91 5.07 -9.66
C ASP A 103 7.74 5.95 -9.19
N ILE A 104 6.74 6.17 -10.04
CA ILE A 104 5.50 6.86 -9.65
C ILE A 104 4.78 6.10 -8.53
N CYS A 105 4.57 4.79 -8.69
CA CYS A 105 3.92 3.96 -7.67
C CYS A 105 4.68 4.00 -6.33
N ARG A 106 6.01 3.88 -6.37
CA ARG A 106 6.86 3.95 -5.19
C ARG A 106 6.73 5.29 -4.45
N ARG A 107 6.76 6.41 -5.17
CA ARG A 107 6.62 7.75 -4.55
C ARG A 107 5.23 7.95 -3.93
N LEU A 108 4.18 7.48 -4.62
CA LEU A 108 2.81 7.55 -4.11
C LEU A 108 2.63 6.67 -2.86
N TRP A 109 3.24 5.49 -2.83
CA TRP A 109 3.31 4.65 -1.63
C TRP A 109 3.98 5.40 -0.48
N ASP A 110 5.19 5.93 -0.69
CA ASP A 110 5.94 6.69 0.32
C ASP A 110 5.11 7.85 0.90
N TRP A 111 4.38 8.58 0.05
CA TRP A 111 3.48 9.64 0.48
C TRP A 111 2.29 9.11 1.30
N SER A 112 1.65 8.02 0.87
CA SER A 112 0.55 7.44 1.65
C SER A 112 0.99 6.89 3.01
N GLU A 113 2.19 6.31 3.09
CA GLU A 113 2.75 5.81 4.36
C GLU A 113 3.14 6.95 5.31
N PHE A 114 3.62 8.07 4.76
CA PHE A 114 3.82 9.28 5.55
C PHE A 114 2.51 9.68 6.23
N TYR A 115 1.41 9.81 5.48
CA TYR A 115 0.12 10.18 6.08
C TYR A 115 -0.41 9.13 7.06
N ARG A 116 -0.23 7.83 6.78
CA ARG A 116 -0.59 6.76 7.71
C ARG A 116 0.17 6.88 9.04
N HIS A 117 1.47 7.15 8.99
CA HIS A 117 2.33 7.24 10.19
C HIS A 117 1.98 8.44 11.09
N TYR A 118 1.52 9.55 10.49
CA TYR A 118 1.14 10.76 11.24
C TYR A 118 -0.36 10.86 11.53
N SER A 119 -1.15 9.84 11.18
CA SER A 119 -2.57 9.75 11.53
C SER A 119 -2.76 8.96 12.83
N PRO A 120 -3.77 9.27 13.66
CA PRO A 120 -4.09 8.47 14.84
C PRO A 120 -4.35 6.99 14.47
N PRO A 121 -3.90 6.03 15.28
CA PRO A 121 -4.20 4.62 15.04
C PRO A 121 -5.71 4.37 15.17
N GLN A 122 -6.30 3.71 14.18
CA GLN A 122 -7.73 3.43 14.14
C GLN A 122 -7.99 1.93 14.04
N GLN A 123 -8.97 1.45 14.81
CA GLN A 123 -9.40 0.07 14.71
C GLN A 123 -10.24 -0.12 13.45
N SER A 124 -9.86 -1.07 12.62
CA SER A 124 -10.67 -1.52 11.49
C SER A 124 -11.28 -2.88 11.77
N ILE A 125 -12.51 -3.08 11.28
CA ILE A 125 -13.22 -4.38 11.28
C ILE A 125 -12.95 -5.14 9.97
N ARG A 126 -12.10 -4.59 9.10
CA ARG A 126 -11.70 -5.15 7.82
C ARG A 126 -10.88 -6.43 7.99
N ASP A 127 -11.12 -7.40 7.13
CA ASP A 127 -10.30 -8.62 7.05
C ASP A 127 -9.21 -8.45 5.98
N GLY A 128 -8.12 -7.78 6.35
CA GLY A 128 -7.00 -7.55 5.44
C GLY A 128 -6.41 -8.84 4.88
N ARG A 129 -6.41 -9.92 5.67
CA ARG A 129 -5.93 -11.25 5.24
C ARG A 129 -6.78 -11.82 4.12
N ALA A 130 -8.11 -11.74 4.22
CA ALA A 130 -9.00 -12.21 3.16
C ALA A 130 -8.78 -11.44 1.84
N GLU A 131 -8.53 -10.13 1.95
CA GLU A 131 -8.26 -9.29 0.78
C GLU A 131 -6.91 -9.59 0.11
N HIS A 132 -5.84 -9.69 0.90
CA HIS A 132 -4.53 -10.07 0.37
C HIS A 132 -4.57 -11.44 -0.30
N LYS A 133 -5.33 -12.38 0.27
CA LYS A 133 -5.57 -13.69 -0.34
C LYS A 133 -6.29 -13.58 -1.68
N ALA A 134 -7.41 -12.87 -1.72
CA ALA A 134 -8.17 -12.70 -2.97
C ALA A 134 -7.32 -12.06 -4.07
N LEU A 135 -6.48 -11.09 -3.70
CA LEU A 135 -5.57 -10.42 -4.63
C LEU A 135 -4.48 -11.37 -5.15
N ALA A 136 -3.82 -12.13 -4.25
CA ALA A 136 -2.83 -13.11 -4.65
C ALA A 136 -3.41 -14.20 -5.55
N ASP A 137 -4.60 -14.72 -5.23
CA ASP A 137 -5.30 -15.72 -6.04
C ASP A 137 -5.60 -15.18 -7.45
N ALA A 138 -6.09 -13.94 -7.55
CA ALA A 138 -6.36 -13.30 -8.84
C ALA A 138 -5.08 -13.13 -9.68
N VAL A 139 -3.97 -12.72 -9.05
CA VAL A 139 -2.66 -12.60 -9.71
C VAL A 139 -2.16 -13.94 -10.24
N VAL A 140 -2.18 -14.99 -9.41
CA VAL A 140 -1.72 -16.34 -9.80
C VAL A 140 -2.61 -16.93 -10.89
N SER A 141 -3.91 -16.64 -10.87
CA SER A 141 -4.83 -17.04 -11.95
C SER A 141 -4.67 -16.22 -13.24
N ARG A 142 -3.78 -15.23 -13.24
CA ARG A 142 -3.54 -14.26 -14.32
C ARG A 142 -4.79 -13.45 -14.72
N ASP A 143 -5.77 -13.34 -13.82
CA ASP A 143 -6.96 -12.51 -13.99
C ASP A 143 -6.63 -11.04 -13.72
N SER A 144 -6.10 -10.39 -14.75
CA SER A 144 -5.66 -8.99 -14.72
C SER A 144 -6.79 -8.02 -14.37
N ASP A 145 -8.01 -8.32 -14.80
CA ASP A 145 -9.17 -7.46 -14.55
C ASP A 145 -9.57 -7.52 -13.08
N ARG A 146 -9.77 -8.74 -12.59
CA ARG A 146 -10.15 -8.97 -11.20
C ARG A 146 -9.08 -8.49 -10.22
N ALA A 147 -7.82 -8.76 -10.51
CA ALA A 147 -6.70 -8.34 -9.65
C ALA A 147 -6.64 -6.80 -9.55
N ALA A 148 -6.83 -6.09 -10.66
CA ALA A 148 -6.85 -4.63 -10.67
C ALA A 148 -8.05 -4.03 -9.91
N GLU A 149 -9.23 -4.65 -9.99
CA GLU A 149 -10.39 -4.24 -9.19
C GLU A 149 -10.16 -4.44 -7.70
N LEU A 150 -9.68 -5.63 -7.31
CA LEU A 150 -9.36 -5.95 -5.92
C LEU A 150 -8.30 -5.00 -5.36
N PHE A 151 -7.27 -4.68 -6.13
CA PHE A 151 -6.22 -3.78 -5.67
C PHE A 151 -6.73 -2.35 -5.45
N ARG A 152 -7.58 -1.83 -6.33
CA ARG A 152 -8.22 -0.52 -6.13
C ARG A 152 -9.10 -0.49 -4.89
N ALA A 153 -9.95 -1.51 -4.71
CA ALA A 153 -10.79 -1.63 -3.53
C ALA A 153 -9.94 -1.68 -2.25
N HIS A 154 -8.84 -2.44 -2.27
CA HIS A 154 -7.90 -2.53 -1.15
C HIS A 154 -7.26 -1.17 -0.80
N ILE A 155 -6.85 -0.40 -1.81
CA ILE A 155 -6.27 0.94 -1.60
C ILE A 155 -7.33 1.89 -1.01
N GLN A 156 -8.56 1.87 -1.53
CA GLN A 156 -9.64 2.72 -1.03
C GLN A 156 -10.02 2.37 0.42
N LEU A 157 -10.21 1.09 0.75
CA LEU A 157 -10.51 0.67 2.12
C LEU A 157 -9.40 1.05 3.10
N THR A 158 -8.15 1.08 2.63
CA THR A 158 -7.02 1.55 3.45
C THR A 158 -7.10 3.05 3.69
N ALA A 159 -7.55 3.82 2.71
CA ALA A 159 -7.76 5.25 2.82
C ALA A 159 -8.94 5.61 3.74
N ASP A 160 -10.05 4.90 3.63
CA ASP A 160 -11.25 5.16 4.43
C ASP A 160 -10.95 5.06 5.94
N ILE A 161 -10.10 4.10 6.33
CA ILE A 161 -9.60 3.96 7.71
C ILE A 161 -8.81 5.20 8.17
N LEU A 162 -8.14 5.91 7.25
CA LEU A 162 -7.41 7.15 7.56
C LEU A 162 -8.35 8.36 7.65
N PHE A 163 -9.43 8.36 6.86
CA PHE A 163 -10.40 9.47 6.78
C PHE A 163 -11.48 9.47 7.88
N ASP A 164 -11.82 8.32 8.47
CA ASP A 164 -12.76 8.19 9.61
C ASP A 164 -12.26 8.84 10.93
N ASN A 165 -11.23 9.70 10.83
CA ASN A 165 -10.68 10.56 11.88
C ASN A 165 -11.31 11.98 11.92
N GLN A 166 -12.42 12.23 11.22
CA GLN A 166 -13.13 13.53 11.26
C GLN A 166 -14.49 13.45 11.95
#